data_AF-A0A4Y2LTD0-F1
#
_entry.id   AF-A0A4Y2LTD0-F1
#
_cell.length_a   1.000
_cell.length_b   1.000
_cell.length_c   1.000
_cell.angle_alpha   90.00
_cell.angle_beta   90.00
_cell.angle_gamma   90.00
#
_symmetry.space_group_name_H-M   'P 1'
#
loop_
_entity.id
_entity.type
_entity.pdbx_description
1 polymer ?
#
loop_
_entity_poly.entity_id
_entity_poly.type
_entity_poly.pdbx_seq_one_letter_code
_entity_poly.pdbx_strand_id
1 'polypeptide(L)'
;MSYTLTGRLVAVGWVVSKRPTLERENISLRAKLDLNTDMSETIKELLPTLEEIKNSNSQTLKEQLPSIIKDAACPEIKSSLEIVNREIVAEVKKNRVEARSFAQVALQGKDKRQGSPTILTPKDPEGVLLIKPKNDALKDFETNRKIFLDILQVNSPGVRLRGVVKIFGGGGG
;
A
#
# COMPACT_ATOMS: atom_id res chain seq x y z
N MET A 1 26.34 101.29 15.88
CA MET A 1 26.86 99.90 16.03
C MET A 1 25.94 98.96 16.83
N SER A 2 24.70 99.34 17.20
CA SER A 2 23.86 98.55 18.11
C SER A 2 23.04 97.40 17.49
N TYR A 3 22.76 97.42 16.19
CA TYR A 3 21.84 96.46 15.56
C TYR A 3 22.35 95.02 15.54
N THR A 4 23.67 94.80 15.50
CA THR A 4 24.28 93.46 15.51
C THR A 4 24.24 92.80 16.89
N LEU A 5 24.24 93.59 17.97
CA LEU A 5 24.17 93.08 19.34
C LEU A 5 22.75 92.61 19.66
N THR A 6 21.73 93.37 19.27
CA THR A 6 20.32 93.02 19.47
C THR A 6 19.94 91.75 18.72
N GLY A 7 20.36 91.61 17.46
CA GLY A 7 20.10 90.39 16.68
C GLY A 7 20.74 89.13 17.28
N ARG A 8 21.96 89.24 17.82
CA ARG A 8 22.64 88.14 18.51
C ARG A 8 21.92 87.75 19.81
N LEU A 9 21.44 88.71 20.58
CA LEU A 9 20.71 88.45 21.83
C LEU A 9 19.38 87.71 21.56
N VAL A 10 18.65 88.11 20.51
CA VAL A 10 17.39 87.47 20.10
C VAL A 10 17.64 86.03 19.64
N ALA A 11 18.67 85.78 18.84
CA ALA A 11 19.04 84.43 18.41
C ALA A 11 19.43 83.53 19.59
N VAL A 12 20.21 84.05 20.53
CA VAL A 12 20.58 83.30 21.75
C VAL A 12 19.34 82.98 22.59
N GLY A 13 18.43 83.94 22.79
CA GLY A 13 17.18 83.72 23.52
C GLY A 13 16.30 82.66 22.87
N TRP A 14 16.21 82.66 21.53
CA TRP A 14 15.45 81.65 20.79
C TRP A 14 16.06 80.24 20.92
N VAL A 15 17.40 80.13 20.82
CA VAL A 15 18.11 78.85 21.02
C VAL A 15 17.94 78.33 22.45
N VAL A 16 18.06 79.20 23.46
CA VAL A 16 17.89 78.82 24.87
C VAL A 16 16.46 78.36 25.14
N SER A 17 15.46 78.99 24.54
CA SER A 17 14.05 78.59 24.67
C SER A 17 13.75 77.22 24.04
N LYS A 18 14.37 76.89 22.90
CA LYS A 18 14.15 75.63 22.16
C LYS A 18 14.99 74.44 22.67
N ARG A 19 16.10 74.69 23.35
CA ARG A 19 17.02 73.64 23.82
C ARG A 19 16.32 72.55 24.66
N PRO A 20 15.46 72.86 25.67
CA PRO A 20 14.87 71.83 26.52
C PRO A 20 13.87 70.92 25.78
N THR A 21 13.14 71.46 24.80
CA THR A 21 12.22 70.67 23.98
C THR A 21 13.00 69.70 23.09
N LEU A 22 14.08 70.17 22.47
CA LEU A 22 14.95 69.33 21.64
C LEU A 22 15.67 68.25 22.46
N GLU A 23 16.08 68.58 23.69
CA GLU A 23 16.73 67.63 24.60
C GLU A 23 15.77 66.53 25.04
N ARG A 24 14.51 66.87 25.34
CA ARG A 24 13.46 65.90 25.65
C ARG A 24 13.16 64.99 24.46
N GLU A 25 13.03 65.56 23.26
CA GLU A 25 12.84 64.78 22.03
C GLU A 25 14.04 63.86 21.76
N ASN A 26 15.27 64.32 21.99
CA ASN A 26 16.46 63.50 21.82
C ASN A 26 16.47 62.30 22.77
N ILE A 27 16.13 62.49 24.04
CA ILE A 27 16.01 61.40 25.03
C ILE A 27 14.94 60.40 24.59
N SER A 28 13.77 60.89 24.14
CA SER A 28 12.69 60.01 23.65
C SER A 28 13.12 59.20 22.42
N LEU A 29 13.85 59.82 21.49
CA LEU A 29 14.35 59.15 20.29
C LEU A 29 15.39 58.09 20.63
N ARG A 30 16.29 58.34 21.60
CA ARG A 30 17.25 57.34 22.07
C ARG A 30 16.56 56.13 22.67
N ALA A 31 15.58 56.34 23.56
CA ALA A 31 14.81 55.24 24.15
C ALA A 31 14.08 54.40 23.10
N LYS A 32 13.55 55.03 22.03
CA LYS A 32 12.95 54.31 20.89
C LYS A 32 13.97 53.51 20.09
N LEU A 33 15.20 54.03 19.96
CA LEU A 33 16.29 53.35 19.26
C LEU A 33 16.78 52.12 20.03
N ASP A 34 16.89 52.24 21.36
CA ASP A 34 17.24 51.12 22.25
C ASP A 34 16.19 50.01 22.14
N LEU A 35 14.90 50.34 22.25
CA LEU A 35 13.81 49.36 22.05
C LEU A 35 13.84 48.68 20.68
N ASN A 36 14.17 49.42 19.61
CA ASN A 36 14.28 48.83 18.27
C ASN A 36 15.47 47.86 18.18
N THR A 37 16.56 48.17 18.87
CA THR A 37 17.73 47.29 18.99
C THR A 37 17.33 46.00 19.73
N ASP A 38 16.67 46.11 20.87
CA ASP A 38 16.18 44.97 21.65
C ASP A 38 15.19 44.10 20.83
N MET A 39 14.27 44.73 20.09
CA MET A 39 13.35 44.03 19.20
C MET A 39 14.10 43.30 18.08
N SER A 40 15.11 43.94 17.50
CA SER A 40 15.94 43.33 16.44
C SER A 40 16.74 42.14 16.97
N GLU A 41 17.24 42.21 18.21
CA GLU A 41 17.91 41.08 18.88
C GLU A 41 16.93 39.94 19.15
N THR A 42 15.75 40.24 19.70
CA THR A 42 14.69 39.25 19.93
C THR A 42 14.30 38.53 18.63
N ILE A 43 14.17 39.27 17.52
CA ILE A 43 13.86 38.67 16.21
C ILE A 43 14.99 37.74 15.75
N LYS A 44 16.26 38.13 15.94
CA LYS A 44 17.41 37.28 15.61
C LYS A 44 17.43 35.99 16.41
N GLU A 45 16.98 36.02 17.66
CA GLU A 45 16.88 34.82 18.51
C GLU A 45 15.69 33.93 18.14
N LEU A 46 14.55 34.52 17.74
CA LEU A 46 13.35 33.77 17.38
C LEU A 46 13.41 33.13 15.97
N LEU A 47 14.19 33.69 15.06
CA LEU A 47 14.31 33.15 13.69
C LEU A 47 14.81 31.69 13.66
N PRO A 48 15.91 31.33 14.34
CA PRO A 48 16.38 29.94 14.41
C PRO A 48 15.35 28.99 15.02
N THR A 49 14.64 29.40 16.08
CA THR A 49 13.66 28.53 16.75
C THR A 49 12.45 28.24 15.87
N LEU A 50 12.01 29.22 15.08
CA LEU A 50 10.96 29.03 14.08
C LEU A 50 11.37 28.02 13.00
N GLU A 51 12.63 28.10 12.54
CA GLU A 51 13.16 27.19 11.53
C GLU A 51 13.34 25.77 12.08
N GLU A 52 13.77 25.62 13.33
CA GLU A 52 13.84 24.34 14.02
C GLU A 52 12.45 23.70 14.18
N ILE A 53 11.44 24.44 14.64
CA ILE A 53 10.06 23.95 14.77
C ILE A 53 9.51 23.51 13.42
N LYS A 54 9.72 24.31 12.37
CA LYS A 54 9.29 23.99 11.01
C LYS A 54 9.92 22.68 10.53
N ASN A 55 11.23 22.53 10.71
CA ASN A 55 11.96 21.34 10.27
C ASN A 55 11.53 20.11 11.07
N SER A 56 11.46 20.22 12.39
CA SER A 56 11.00 19.16 13.30
C SER A 56 9.58 18.68 12.97
N ASN A 57 8.64 19.60 12.75
CA ASN A 57 7.27 19.25 12.35
C ASN A 57 7.24 18.57 10.98
N SER A 58 7.99 19.09 9.99
CA SER A 58 8.01 18.49 8.65
C SER A 58 8.61 17.08 8.66
N GLN A 59 9.61 16.84 9.50
CA GLN A 59 10.26 15.54 9.67
C GLN A 59 9.34 14.57 10.41
N THR A 60 8.79 14.99 11.55
CA THR A 60 7.86 14.19 12.36
C THR A 60 6.64 13.78 11.54
N LEU A 61 6.04 14.70 10.78
CA LEU A 61 4.89 14.41 9.91
C LEU A 61 5.28 13.47 8.76
N LYS A 62 6.47 13.60 8.17
CA LYS A 62 6.91 12.67 7.11
C LYS A 62 7.21 11.27 7.63
N GLU A 63 7.84 11.18 8.79
CA GLU A 63 8.34 9.91 9.32
C GLU A 63 7.29 9.15 10.14
N GLN A 64 6.53 9.85 10.99
CA GLN A 64 5.60 9.20 11.90
C GLN A 64 4.21 8.97 11.31
N LEU A 65 3.73 9.85 10.42
CA LEU A 65 2.39 9.74 9.87
C LEU A 65 2.17 8.43 9.09
N PRO A 66 3.13 7.91 8.29
CA PRO A 66 3.01 6.58 7.68
C PRO A 66 2.90 5.44 8.71
N SER A 67 3.62 5.52 9.84
CA SER A 67 3.53 4.54 10.92
C SER A 67 2.16 4.58 11.59
N ILE A 68 1.67 5.78 11.93
CA ILE A 68 0.36 5.96 12.54
C ILE A 68 -0.75 5.45 11.61
N ILE A 69 -0.68 5.74 10.31
CA ILE A 69 -1.64 5.20 9.33
C ILE A 69 -1.57 3.67 9.31
N LYS A 70 -0.38 3.08 9.30
CA LYS A 70 -0.21 1.62 9.33
C LYS A 70 -0.82 1.00 10.58
N ASP A 71 -0.61 1.62 11.74
CA ASP A 71 -1.11 1.13 13.02
C ASP A 71 -2.63 1.33 13.16
N ALA A 72 -3.18 2.42 12.63
CA ALA A 72 -4.60 2.73 12.69
C ALA A 72 -5.45 2.01 11.64
N ALA A 73 -4.92 1.77 10.43
CA ALA A 73 -5.73 1.32 9.30
C ALA A 73 -5.96 -0.20 9.20
N CYS A 74 -5.23 -1.03 9.94
CA CYS A 74 -5.23 -2.48 9.67
C CYS A 74 -5.09 -3.49 10.85
N PRO A 75 -5.34 -3.16 12.14
CA PRO A 75 -5.22 -4.17 13.19
C PRO A 75 -6.30 -5.28 13.04
N GLU A 76 -7.51 -4.90 12.66
CA GLU A 76 -8.68 -5.79 12.57
C GLU A 76 -8.65 -6.71 11.34
N ILE A 77 -8.09 -6.25 10.23
CA ILE A 77 -7.98 -7.05 8.99
C ILE A 77 -7.02 -8.22 9.21
N LYS A 78 -5.90 -7.96 9.90
CA LYS A 78 -4.91 -9.00 10.20
C LYS A 78 -5.50 -10.07 11.12
N SER A 79 -6.14 -9.66 12.22
CA SER A 79 -6.77 -10.62 13.15
C SER A 79 -7.91 -11.39 12.48
N SER A 80 -8.74 -10.73 11.68
CA SER A 80 -9.83 -11.36 10.93
C SER A 80 -9.29 -12.40 9.93
N LEU A 81 -8.19 -12.10 9.23
CA LEU A 81 -7.56 -13.05 8.30
C LEU A 81 -7.01 -14.28 9.04
N GLU A 82 -6.38 -14.11 10.20
CA GLU A 82 -5.89 -15.22 11.03
C GLU A 82 -7.02 -16.10 11.58
N ILE A 83 -8.19 -15.51 11.88
CA ILE A 83 -9.39 -16.24 12.30
C ILE A 83 -9.95 -17.05 11.12
N VAL A 84 -10.18 -16.40 9.97
CA VAL A 84 -10.72 -17.05 8.76
C VAL A 84 -9.80 -18.20 8.31
N ASN A 85 -8.48 -17.99 8.33
CA ASN A 85 -7.52 -19.02 7.95
C ASN A 85 -7.59 -20.24 8.89
N ARG A 86 -7.73 -20.03 10.20
CA ARG A 86 -7.92 -21.11 11.18
C ARG A 86 -9.22 -21.88 10.94
N GLU A 87 -10.31 -21.16 10.64
CA GLU A 87 -11.62 -21.73 10.39
C GLU A 87 -11.61 -22.60 9.13
N ILE A 88 -11.02 -22.12 8.03
CA ILE A 88 -10.82 -22.90 6.79
C ILE A 88 -10.03 -24.18 7.09
N VAL A 89 -8.93 -24.08 7.83
CA VAL A 89 -8.12 -25.26 8.19
C VAL A 89 -8.90 -26.25 9.05
N ALA A 90 -9.71 -25.76 10.00
CA ALA A 90 -10.57 -26.61 10.83
C ALA A 90 -11.65 -27.32 10.00
N GLU A 91 -12.31 -26.60 9.11
CA GLU A 91 -13.36 -27.14 8.24
C GLU A 91 -12.80 -28.15 7.24
N VAL A 92 -11.62 -27.91 6.67
CA VAL A 92 -10.90 -28.89 5.82
C VAL A 92 -10.56 -30.16 6.60
N LYS A 93 -10.14 -30.04 7.87
CA LYS A 93 -9.84 -31.20 8.72
C LYS A 93 -11.10 -31.99 9.07
N LYS A 94 -12.21 -31.30 9.37
CA LYS A 94 -13.51 -31.92 9.64
C LYS A 94 -14.05 -32.64 8.40
N ASN A 95 -14.03 -31.98 7.25
CA ASN A 95 -14.52 -32.54 5.99
C ASN A 95 -13.61 -33.62 5.43
N ARG A 96 -12.37 -33.77 5.92
CA ARG A 96 -11.52 -34.93 5.62
C ARG A 96 -12.11 -36.25 6.10
N VAL A 97 -12.98 -36.23 7.12
CA VAL A 97 -13.64 -37.44 7.65
C VAL A 97 -14.93 -37.76 6.87
N GLU A 98 -15.64 -36.74 6.36
CA GLU A 98 -16.88 -36.90 5.58
C GLU A 98 -16.64 -37.04 4.07
N ALA A 99 -15.50 -36.55 3.56
CA ALA A 99 -15.11 -36.74 2.17
C ALA A 99 -14.71 -38.19 1.96
N ARG A 100 -15.66 -39.00 1.46
CA ARG A 100 -15.36 -40.34 0.94
C ARG A 100 -14.20 -40.21 -0.02
N SER A 101 -13.08 -40.86 0.30
CA SER A 101 -11.95 -40.95 -0.63
C SER A 101 -12.47 -41.53 -1.95
N PHE A 102 -12.00 -41.00 -3.09
CA PHE A 102 -12.34 -41.56 -4.41
C PHE A 102 -12.09 -43.09 -4.46
N ALA A 103 -11.11 -43.59 -3.70
CA ALA A 103 -10.87 -45.01 -3.51
C ALA A 103 -12.03 -45.75 -2.80
N GLN A 104 -12.63 -45.17 -1.76
CA GLN A 104 -13.78 -45.76 -1.07
C GLN A 104 -15.04 -45.78 -1.94
N VAL A 105 -15.27 -44.73 -2.75
CA VAL A 105 -16.38 -44.71 -3.71
C VAL A 105 -16.17 -45.75 -4.82
N ALA A 106 -14.94 -45.90 -5.30
CA ALA A 106 -14.59 -46.91 -6.31
C ALA A 106 -14.70 -48.36 -5.80
N LEU A 107 -14.38 -48.60 -4.52
CA LEU A 107 -14.47 -49.93 -3.90
C LEU A 107 -15.91 -50.40 -3.72
N GLN A 108 -16.83 -49.52 -3.32
CA GLN A 108 -18.27 -49.89 -3.21
C GLN A 108 -18.92 -50.19 -4.57
N GLY A 109 -18.33 -49.73 -5.68
CA GLY A 109 -18.78 -50.08 -7.03
C GLY A 109 -18.41 -51.50 -7.47
N LYS A 110 -17.49 -52.18 -6.78
CA LYS A 110 -17.03 -53.53 -7.16
C LYS A 110 -17.90 -54.68 -6.67
N ASP A 111 -18.74 -54.47 -5.64
CA ASP A 111 -19.62 -55.54 -5.12
C ASP A 111 -20.85 -55.83 -6.00
N LYS A 112 -21.12 -55.02 -7.04
CA LYS A 112 -22.27 -55.22 -7.94
C LYS A 112 -21.94 -55.73 -9.34
N ARG A 113 -20.68 -56.05 -9.66
CA ARG A 113 -20.32 -56.65 -10.96
C ARG A 113 -19.37 -57.81 -10.78
N GLN A 114 -19.96 -58.99 -10.61
CA GLN A 114 -19.30 -60.27 -10.80
C GLN A 114 -18.84 -60.37 -12.26
N GLY A 115 -17.53 -60.36 -12.47
CA GLY A 115 -16.89 -60.53 -13.78
C GLY A 115 -15.37 -60.59 -13.61
N SER A 116 -14.77 -61.66 -14.10
CA SER A 116 -13.35 -62.06 -13.95
C SER A 116 -12.32 -60.92 -14.12
N PRO A 117 -11.16 -60.98 -13.42
CA PRO A 117 -10.14 -59.95 -13.48
C PRO A 117 -9.42 -60.03 -14.83
N THR A 118 -9.65 -59.06 -15.71
CA THR A 118 -8.79 -58.88 -16.89
C THR A 118 -7.46 -58.32 -16.41
N ILE A 119 -6.43 -59.16 -16.40
CA ILE A 119 -5.04 -58.78 -16.22
C ILE A 119 -4.72 -57.72 -17.29
N LEU A 120 -4.58 -56.46 -16.88
CA LEU A 120 -4.08 -55.40 -17.75
C LEU A 120 -2.57 -55.59 -17.88
N THR A 121 -2.14 -56.12 -19.03
CA THR A 121 -0.73 -56.18 -19.41
C THR A 121 -0.14 -54.76 -19.45
N PRO A 122 0.97 -54.47 -18.76
CA PRO A 122 1.60 -53.16 -18.73
C PRO A 122 2.39 -52.95 -20.03
N LYS A 123 1.70 -52.68 -21.13
CA LYS A 123 2.33 -52.40 -22.43
C LYS A 123 1.85 -51.13 -23.12
N ASP A 124 0.78 -50.51 -22.65
CA ASP A 124 0.38 -49.23 -23.21
C ASP A 124 1.04 -48.10 -22.40
N PRO A 125 1.76 -47.17 -23.05
CA PRO A 125 2.22 -45.96 -22.38
C PRO A 125 1.03 -45.21 -21.76
N GLU A 126 1.26 -44.58 -20.61
CA GLU A 126 0.34 -43.60 -20.05
C GLU A 126 0.07 -42.55 -21.12
N GLY A 127 -1.21 -42.42 -21.50
CA GLY A 127 -1.61 -41.52 -22.55
C GLY A 127 -2.65 -40.55 -22.03
N VAL A 128 -2.60 -39.33 -22.54
CA VAL A 128 -3.49 -38.26 -22.08
C VAL A 128 -4.83 -38.35 -22.81
N LEU A 129 -5.92 -38.17 -22.07
CA LEU A 129 -7.27 -38.07 -22.62
C LEU A 129 -7.72 -36.60 -22.58
N LEU A 130 -8.13 -36.07 -23.74
CA LEU A 130 -8.73 -34.73 -23.82
C LEU A 130 -10.25 -34.84 -23.91
N ILE A 131 -10.96 -34.03 -23.12
CA ILE A 131 -12.42 -33.98 -23.11
C ILE A 131 -12.87 -32.78 -23.93
N LYS A 132 -13.69 -33.02 -24.96
CA LYS A 132 -14.20 -31.95 -25.81
C LYS A 132 -15.41 -31.28 -25.14
N PRO A 133 -15.41 -29.95 -24.95
CA PRO A 133 -16.54 -29.22 -24.37
C PRO A 133 -17.76 -29.25 -25.31
N LYS A 134 -18.97 -29.08 -24.74
CA LYS A 134 -20.24 -29.14 -25.48
C LYS A 134 -20.66 -27.82 -26.15
N ASN A 135 -20.17 -26.69 -25.66
CA ASN A 135 -20.65 -25.35 -26.02
C ASN A 135 -19.66 -24.58 -26.93
N ASP A 136 -19.95 -23.32 -27.26
CA ASP A 136 -19.22 -22.42 -28.17
C ASP A 136 -17.70 -22.25 -27.93
N ALA A 137 -17.16 -22.78 -26.83
CA ALA A 137 -15.72 -22.86 -26.53
C ALA A 137 -14.95 -23.87 -27.43
N LEU A 138 -15.51 -24.27 -28.57
CA LEU A 138 -14.87 -25.19 -29.52
C LEU A 138 -13.58 -24.62 -30.11
N LYS A 139 -13.52 -23.31 -30.34
CA LYS A 139 -12.31 -22.64 -30.87
C LYS A 139 -11.15 -22.67 -29.87
N ASP A 140 -11.46 -22.48 -28.60
CA ASP A 140 -10.47 -22.54 -27.52
C ASP A 140 -9.99 -23.97 -27.31
N PHE A 141 -10.88 -24.96 -27.45
CA PHE A 141 -10.51 -26.38 -27.36
C PHE A 141 -9.48 -26.77 -28.42
N GLU A 142 -9.67 -26.38 -29.69
CA GLU A 142 -8.71 -26.72 -30.76
C GLU A 142 -7.36 -26.00 -30.55
N THR A 143 -7.39 -24.74 -30.09
CA THR A 143 -6.19 -23.97 -29.76
C THR A 143 -5.41 -24.62 -28.60
N ASN A 144 -6.11 -24.94 -27.51
CA ASN A 144 -5.53 -25.58 -26.33
C ASN A 144 -5.03 -27.00 -26.63
N ARG A 145 -5.75 -27.75 -27.48
CA ARG A 145 -5.32 -29.08 -27.94
C ARG A 145 -3.98 -29.00 -28.68
N LYS A 146 -3.81 -28.01 -29.55
CA LYS A 146 -2.56 -27.79 -30.28
C LYS A 146 -1.40 -27.48 -29.32
N ILE A 147 -1.60 -26.51 -28.41
CA ILE A 147 -0.60 -26.14 -27.40
C ILE A 147 -0.19 -27.37 -26.56
N PHE A 148 -1.16 -28.17 -26.15
CA PHE A 148 -0.91 -29.35 -25.34
C PHE A 148 -0.09 -30.42 -26.09
N LEU A 149 -0.39 -30.63 -27.37
CA LEU A 149 0.37 -31.56 -28.21
C LEU A 149 1.82 -31.08 -28.42
N ASP A 150 2.02 -29.78 -28.66
CA ASP A 150 3.36 -29.20 -28.82
C ASP A 150 4.18 -29.37 -27.52
N ILE A 151 3.58 -29.12 -26.35
CA ILE A 151 4.23 -29.32 -25.05
C ILE A 151 4.61 -30.80 -24.83
N LEU A 152 3.70 -31.73 -25.14
CA LEU A 152 3.98 -33.15 -25.01
C LEU A 152 5.11 -33.61 -25.94
N GLN A 153 5.13 -33.12 -27.18
CA GLN A 153 6.19 -33.45 -28.13
C GLN A 153 7.57 -32.97 -27.66
N VAL A 154 7.63 -31.80 -27.02
CA VAL A 154 8.89 -31.20 -26.52
C VAL A 154 9.38 -31.90 -25.24
N ASN A 155 8.48 -32.20 -24.30
CA ASN A 155 8.89 -32.62 -22.95
C ASN A 155 8.84 -34.15 -22.75
N SER A 156 7.92 -34.85 -23.43
CA SER A 156 7.63 -36.26 -23.18
C SER A 156 7.16 -36.97 -24.46
N PRO A 157 8.05 -37.22 -25.45
CA PRO A 157 7.66 -37.79 -26.74
C PRO A 157 7.09 -39.23 -26.66
N GLY A 158 7.29 -39.92 -25.53
CA GLY A 158 6.69 -41.24 -25.25
C GLY A 158 5.21 -41.18 -24.84
N VAL A 159 4.70 -40.02 -24.43
CA VAL A 159 3.31 -39.81 -24.01
C VAL A 159 2.48 -39.50 -25.25
N ARG A 160 1.48 -40.35 -25.53
CA ARG A 160 0.60 -40.21 -26.70
C ARG A 160 -0.80 -39.77 -26.28
N LEU A 161 -1.45 -38.95 -27.09
CA LEU A 161 -2.86 -38.61 -26.91
C LEU A 161 -3.72 -39.86 -27.21
N ARG A 162 -4.41 -40.43 -26.22
CA ARG A 162 -5.24 -41.64 -26.41
C ARG A 162 -6.53 -41.38 -27.19
N GLY A 163 -7.05 -40.15 -27.19
CA GLY A 163 -8.24 -39.79 -27.94
C GLY A 163 -8.91 -38.52 -27.44
N VAL A 164 -9.96 -38.10 -28.15
CA VAL A 164 -10.85 -37.00 -27.75
C VAL A 164 -12.22 -37.59 -27.47
N VAL A 165 -12.65 -37.61 -26.20
CA VAL A 165 -13.96 -38.14 -25.83
C VAL A 165 -14.96 -37.01 -25.64
N LYS A 166 -16.15 -37.18 -26.23
CA LYS A 166 -17.31 -36.33 -25.99
C LYS A 166 -18.16 -36.99 -24.91
N ILE A 167 -18.25 -36.35 -23.74
CA ILE A 167 -19.14 -36.84 -22.68
C ILE A 167 -20.59 -36.54 -23.07
N PHE A 168 -21.35 -37.55 -23.49
CA PHE A 168 -22.80 -37.43 -23.64
C PHE A 168 -23.40 -37.43 -22.23
N GLY A 169 -24.18 -36.39 -21.90
CA GLY A 169 -24.91 -36.38 -20.65
C GLY A 169 -26.10 -37.30 -20.82
N GLY A 170 -26.10 -38.44 -20.12
CA GLY A 170 -27.26 -39.33 -20.10
C GLY A 170 -28.42 -38.63 -19.39
N GLY A 171 -29.38 -38.12 -20.14
CA GLY A 171 -30.73 -37.91 -19.65
C GLY A 171 -31.43 -39.25 -19.70
N GLY A 172 -31.67 -39.86 -18.54
CA GLY A 172 -32.60 -40.97 -18.42
C GLY A 172 -34.02 -40.44 -18.56
N GLY A 173 -34.76 -40.99 -19.52
CA GLY A 173 -36.23 -40.97 -19.51
C GLY A 173 -36.78 -42.01 -18.55
#